data_AF-A0A554JMS8-F1
#
_entry.id   AF-A0A554JMS8-F1
#
_cell.length_a   1.000
_cell.length_b   1.000
_cell.length_c   1.000
_cell.angle_alpha   90.00
_cell.angle_beta   90.00
_cell.angle_gamma   90.00
#
_symmetry.space_group_name_H-M   'P 1'
#
loop_
_entity.id
_entity.type
_entity.pdbx_description
1 polymer ?
#
loop_
_entity_poly.entity_id
_entity_poly.type
_entity_poly.pdbx_seq_one_letter_code
_entity_poly.pdbx_strand_id
1 'polypeptide(L)'
;MLAKRLAIICLLGEGVSFEEISKELKVSSSTVARLWSAMQKGKFKETILAVKKNKVNEAVLAVFTLLLTGPRSRHAPRWKFLDDMY
;
A
#
# COMPACT_ATOMS: atom_id res chain seq x y z
N MET A 1 2.49 3.99 -6.07
CA MET A 1 1.91 4.78 -4.96
C MET A 1 0.78 4.01 -4.29
N LEU A 2 -0.06 3.31 -5.06
CA LEU A 2 -1.14 2.46 -4.54
C LEU A 2 -0.63 1.43 -3.52
N ALA A 3 0.47 0.73 -3.83
CA ALA A 3 1.00 -0.31 -2.96
C ALA A 3 1.34 0.18 -1.55
N LYS A 4 2.08 1.30 -1.45
CA LYS A 4 2.38 1.93 -0.17
C LYS A 4 1.13 2.38 0.58
N ARG A 5 0.12 2.89 -0.14
CA ARG A 5 -1.15 3.30 0.50
C ARG A 5 -1.90 2.11 1.08
N LEU A 6 -1.95 0.96 0.39
CA LEU A 6 -2.57 -0.24 0.96
C LEU A 6 -1.77 -0.74 2.16
N ALA A 7 -0.44 -0.78 2.07
CA ALA A 7 0.42 -1.19 3.18
C ALA A 7 0.18 -0.31 4.43
N ILE A 8 0.07 1.01 4.25
CA ILE A 8 -0.29 1.93 5.34
C ILE A 8 -1.66 1.56 5.94
N ILE A 9 -2.68 1.29 5.11
CA ILE A 9 -4.02 0.92 5.60
C ILE A 9 -3.98 -0.39 6.39
N CYS A 10 -3.25 -1.40 5.92
CA CYS A 10 -3.10 -2.67 6.62
C CYS A 10 -2.40 -2.48 7.97
N LEU A 11 -1.24 -1.81 7.99
CA LEU A 11 -0.47 -1.55 9.21
C LEU A 11 -1.23 -0.71 10.24
N LEU A 12 -1.98 0.30 9.79
CA LEU A 12 -2.88 1.06 10.66
C LEU A 12 -4.03 0.21 11.21
N GLY A 13 -4.55 -0.74 10.41
CA GLY A 13 -5.57 -1.69 10.85
C GLY A 13 -5.08 -2.72 11.87
N GLU A 14 -3.76 -2.96 11.92
CA GLU A 14 -3.07 -3.79 12.91
C GLU A 14 -2.61 -3.01 14.14
N GLY A 15 -2.74 -1.68 14.14
CA GLY A 15 -2.39 -0.82 15.29
C GLY A 15 -0.92 -0.38 15.33
N VAL A 16 -0.19 -0.50 14.22
CA VAL A 16 1.21 -0.05 14.12
C VAL A 16 1.30 1.47 14.25
N SER A 17 2.37 1.95 14.91
CA SER A 17 2.59 3.38 15.15
C SER A 17 2.82 4.18 13.86
N PHE A 18 2.42 5.45 13.86
CA PHE A 18 2.58 6.32 12.68
C PHE A 18 4.05 6.52 12.31
N GLU A 19 4.92 6.56 13.32
CA GLU A 19 6.36 6.77 13.17
C GLU A 19 7.02 5.57 12.50
N GLU A 20 6.69 4.34 12.92
CA GLU A 20 7.18 3.12 12.27
C GLU A 20 6.71 3.03 10.82
N ILE A 21 5.43 3.26 10.55
CA ILE A 21 4.88 3.22 9.19
C ILE A 21 5.59 4.23 8.29
N SER A 22 5.81 5.45 8.80
CA SER A 22 6.51 6.54 8.09
C SER A 22 7.94 6.14 7.76
N LYS A 23 8.67 5.58 8.73
CA LYS A 23 10.06 5.16 8.61
C LYS A 23 10.23 3.99 7.65
N GLU A 24 9.44 2.94 7.83
CA GLU A 24 9.56 1.68 7.07
C GLU A 24 9.14 1.87 5.61
N LEU A 25 7.99 2.52 5.38
CA LEU A 25 7.48 2.72 4.03
C LEU A 25 8.09 3.93 3.33
N LYS A 26 8.95 4.72 4.00
CA LYS A 26 9.56 5.95 3.48
C LYS A 26 8.47 6.87 2.89
N VAL A 27 7.48 7.20 3.70
CA VAL A 27 6.34 8.07 3.36
C VAL A 27 6.25 9.19 4.39
N SER A 28 5.69 10.34 4.03
CA SER A 28 5.51 11.43 5.01
C SER A 28 4.45 11.08 6.05
N SER A 29 4.63 11.57 7.28
CA SER A 29 3.61 11.46 8.35
C SER A 29 2.28 12.07 7.93
N SER A 30 2.28 13.13 7.12
CA SER A 30 1.07 13.73 6.54
C SER A 30 0.31 12.81 5.57
N THR A 31 1.00 11.83 4.96
CA THR A 31 0.36 10.81 4.14
C THR A 31 -0.29 9.74 5.00
N VAL A 32 0.38 9.30 6.06
CA VAL A 32 -0.17 8.35 7.05
C VAL A 32 -1.40 8.94 7.73
N ALA A 33 -1.32 10.19 8.21
CA ALA A 33 -2.43 10.87 8.87
C ALA A 33 -3.67 11.06 7.98
N ARG A 34 -3.48 11.35 6.68
CA ARG A 34 -4.59 11.43 5.73
C ARG A 34 -5.30 10.08 5.55
N LEU A 35 -4.53 8.99 5.46
CA LEU A 35 -5.08 7.65 5.32
C LEU A 35 -5.77 7.18 6.59
N TRP A 36 -5.21 7.49 7.75
CA TRP A 36 -5.87 7.26 9.04
C TRP A 36 -7.21 7.98 9.15
N SER A 37 -7.25 9.28 8.83
CA SER A 37 -8.49 10.06 8.84
C SER A 37 -9.55 9.47 7.89
N ALA A 38 -9.13 9.02 6.71
CA ALA A 38 -10.01 8.33 5.77
C ALA A 38 -10.54 7.01 6.37
N MET A 39 -9.69 6.23 7.03
CA MET A 39 -10.04 4.97 7.67
C MET A 39 -11.03 5.15 8.82
N GLN A 40 -10.84 6.18 9.65
CA GLN A 40 -11.75 6.55 10.73
C GLN A 40 -13.13 6.98 10.22
N LYS A 41 -13.19 7.56 9.01
CA LYS A 41 -14.45 7.86 8.31
C LYS A 41 -15.12 6.61 7.70
N GLY A 42 -14.65 5.41 8.05
CA GLY A 42 -15.19 4.14 7.56
C GLY A 42 -14.76 3.78 6.13
N LYS A 43 -13.86 4.57 5.51
CA LYS A 43 -13.30 4.18 4.21
C LYS A 43 -12.40 2.96 4.41
N PHE A 44 -12.37 2.07 3.42
CA PHE A 44 -11.56 0.85 3.43
C PHE A 44 -11.99 -0.24 4.43
N LYS A 45 -13.20 -0.16 5.03
CA LYS A 45 -13.75 -1.22 5.89
C LYS A 45 -13.70 -2.59 5.24
N GLU A 46 -14.18 -2.71 4.00
CA GLU A 46 -14.18 -3.95 3.23
C GLU A 46 -12.75 -4.44 2.94
N THR A 47 -11.84 -3.51 2.65
CA THR A 47 -10.42 -3.81 2.41
C THR A 47 -9.76 -4.41 3.65
N ILE A 48 -9.95 -3.81 4.81
CA ILE A 48 -9.42 -4.31 6.09
C ILE A 48 -10.03 -5.68 6.41
N LEU A 49 -11.32 -5.86 6.13
CA LEU A 49 -12.04 -7.10 6.38
C LEU A 49 -11.59 -8.22 5.42
N ALA A 50 -11.28 -7.89 4.16
CA ALA A 50 -10.71 -8.82 3.19
C ALA A 50 -9.29 -9.25 3.57
N VAL A 51 -8.47 -8.31 4.05
CA VAL A 51 -7.11 -8.58 4.55
C VAL A 51 -7.17 -9.48 5.79
N LYS A 52 -8.01 -9.15 6.78
CA LYS A 52 -8.18 -9.96 8.00
C LYS A 52 -8.70 -11.38 7.74
N LYS A 53 -9.46 -11.59 6.67
CA LYS A 53 -9.99 -12.90 6.30
C LYS A 53 -8.96 -13.81 5.59
N ASN A 54 -7.67 -13.40 5.49
CA ASN A 54 -6.62 -14.14 4.78
C ASN A 54 -6.98 -14.52 3.32
N LYS A 55 -7.95 -13.84 2.71
CA LYS A 55 -8.28 -13.96 1.28
C LYS A 55 -7.37 -13.09 0.42
N VAL A 56 -6.18 -12.75 0.91
CA VAL A 56 -5.21 -12.02 0.11
C VAL A 56 -4.55 -13.05 -0.81
N ASN A 57 -5.03 -13.11 -2.04
CA ASN A 57 -4.51 -14.01 -3.08
C ASN A 57 -3.01 -13.74 -3.28
N GLU A 58 -2.19 -14.77 -3.49
CA GLU A 58 -0.76 -14.65 -3.82
C GLU A 58 -0.51 -13.68 -4.98
N ALA A 59 -1.43 -13.61 -5.95
CA ALA A 59 -1.36 -12.63 -7.05
C ALA A 59 -1.35 -11.17 -6.57
N VAL A 60 -2.09 -10.87 -5.50
CA VAL A 60 -2.13 -9.53 -4.90
C VAL A 60 -0.79 -9.24 -4.21
N LEU A 61 -0.25 -10.20 -3.44
CA LEU A 61 1.07 -10.08 -2.81
C LEU A 61 2.19 -9.93 -3.85
N ALA A 62 2.14 -10.67 -4.97
CA ALA A 62 3.08 -10.54 -6.06
C ALA A 62 3.05 -9.15 -6.69
N VAL A 63 1.85 -8.57 -6.89
CA VAL A 63 1.68 -7.18 -7.35
C VAL A 63 2.22 -6.19 -6.32
N PHE A 64 2.05 -6.44 -5.02
CA PHE A 64 2.64 -5.62 -3.95
C PHE A 64 4.16 -5.60 -4.00
N THR A 65 4.76 -6.78 -4.07
CA THR A 65 6.21 -6.95 -4.19
C THR A 65 6.70 -6.23 -5.44
N LEU A 66 6.11 -6.49 -6.61
CA LEU A 66 6.45 -5.83 -7.88
C LEU A 66 6.33 -4.30 -7.80
N LEU A 67 5.32 -3.75 -7.13
CA LEU A 67 5.14 -2.29 -7.03
C LEU A 67 6.10 -1.62 -6.04
N LEU A 68 6.65 -2.38 -5.10
CA LEU A 68 7.62 -1.93 -4.09
C LEU A 68 9.07 -2.10 -4.55
N THR A 69 9.39 -3.19 -5.24
CA THR A 69 10.75 -3.56 -5.70
C THR A 69 10.98 -3.34 -7.20
N GLY A 70 9.92 -3.17 -8.00
CA GLY A 70 10.02 -3.05 -9.45
C GLY A 70 10.80 -1.82 -9.94
N PRO A 71 11.37 -1.91 -11.15
CA PRO A 71 12.29 -0.92 -11.70
C PRO A 71 11.64 0.47 -11.78
N ARG A 72 12.33 1.47 -11.21
CA ARG A 72 11.90 2.87 -11.25
C ARG A 72 12.44 3.52 -12.51
N SER A 73 11.72 3.43 -13.61
CA SER A 73 12.05 4.25 -14.78
C SER A 73 11.81 5.73 -14.44
N ARG A 74 12.85 6.56 -14.56
CA ARG A 74 12.82 8.00 -14.27
C ARG A 74 12.10 8.81 -15.36
N HIS A 75 11.93 8.23 -16.55
CA HIS A 75 11.45 8.93 -17.74
C HIS A 75 10.17 8.35 -18.35
N ALA A 76 9.67 7.22 -17.84
CA ALA A 76 8.45 6.60 -18.31
C ALA A 76 7.32 6.67 -17.26
N PRO A 77 6.04 6.70 -17.67
CA PRO A 77 4.91 6.45 -16.79
C PRO A 77 5.19 5.18 -15.98
N ARG A 78 5.01 5.26 -14.67
CA ARG A 78 5.37 4.21 -13.70
C ARG A 78 4.81 2.81 -14.02
N TRP A 79 3.85 2.68 -14.92
CA TRP A 79 3.15 1.43 -15.25
C TRP A 79 3.58 0.86 -16.60
N LYS A 80 4.30 1.62 -17.43
CA LYS A 80 4.67 1.22 -18.80
C LYS A 80 5.59 0.00 -18.83
N PHE A 81 6.36 -0.24 -17.77
CA PHE A 81 7.20 -1.44 -17.66
C PHE A 81 6.37 -2.73 -17.58
N LEU A 82 5.07 -2.64 -17.27
CA LEU A 82 4.17 -3.80 -17.26
C LEU A 82 3.81 -4.23 -18.68
N ASP A 83 3.78 -3.30 -19.64
CA ASP A 83 3.54 -3.59 -21.06
C ASP A 83 4.73 -4.34 -21.69
N ASP A 84 5.93 -4.24 -21.09
CA ASP A 84 7.13 -4.95 -21.55
C ASP A 84 7.21 -6.40 -20.99
N MET A 85 6.37 -6.76 -20.02
CA MET A 85 6.36 -8.09 -19.37
C MET A 85 5.34 -9.07 -19.96
N TYR A 86 4.56 -8.65 -20.96
CA TYR A 86 3.53 -9.44 -21.67
C TYR A 86 3.60 -9.18 -23.17
#